data_AF-A0A958HZN7-F1
#
_entry.id   AF-A0A958HZN7-F1
#
_cell.length_a   1.000
_cell.length_b   1.000
_cell.length_c   1.000
_cell.angle_alpha   90.00
_cell.angle_beta   90.00
_cell.angle_gamma   90.00
#
_symmetry.space_group_name_H-M   'P 1'
#
loop_
_entity.id
_entity.type
_entity.pdbx_description
1 polymer ?
#
loop_
_entity_poly.entity_id
_entity_poly.type
_entity_poly.pdbx_seq_one_letter_code
_entity_poly.pdbx_strand_id
1 'polypeptide(L)'
;MKKWFLLMSLVAGYLLTACSVTMPGGILDATQPADNGQYQILGEASGQSKSTFVFGIQSSKPDFHAAISQAVASLNGDALINVRWYSTTNNWVILPVTTITVTVEGDVIKYQNGGAGQ
;
A
#
# COMPACT_ATOMS: atom_id res chain seq x y z
N MET A 1 5.75 11.52 41.40
CA MET A 1 5.57 12.58 40.38
C MET A 1 6.74 12.68 39.39
N LYS A 2 8.01 12.77 39.84
CA LYS A 2 9.20 12.87 38.94
C LYS A 2 9.36 11.74 37.90
N LYS A 3 9.05 10.48 38.27
CA LYS A 3 9.15 9.32 37.35
C LYS A 3 8.18 9.39 36.17
N TRP A 4 6.99 9.96 36.40
CA TRP A 4 5.96 10.11 35.36
C TRP A 4 6.33 11.22 34.37
N PHE A 5 6.93 12.30 34.86
CA PHE A 5 7.49 13.37 34.04
C PHE A 5 8.62 12.89 33.13
N LEU A 6 9.52 12.05 33.64
CA LEU A 6 10.58 11.43 32.85
C LEU A 6 10.03 10.47 31.78
N LEU A 7 9.03 9.65 32.14
CA LEU A 7 8.40 8.73 31.19
C LEU A 7 7.69 9.50 30.06
N MET A 8 6.98 10.58 30.40
CA MET A 8 6.26 11.40 29.44
C MET A 8 7.23 12.17 28.52
N SER A 9 8.35 12.65 29.04
CA SER A 9 9.42 13.27 28.23
C SER A 9 10.10 12.27 27.30
N LEU A 10 10.26 11.02 27.72
CA LEU A 10 10.88 9.96 26.92
C LEU A 10 9.94 9.49 25.80
N VAL A 11 8.63 9.39 26.08
CA VAL A 11 7.59 9.11 25.06
C VAL A 11 7.44 10.27 24.07
N ALA A 12 7.48 11.53 24.53
CA ALA A 12 7.47 12.69 23.65
C ALA A 12 8.72 12.75 22.75
N GLY A 13 9.90 12.45 23.31
CA GLY A 13 11.14 12.31 22.52
C GLY A 13 11.06 11.17 21.50
N TYR A 14 10.43 10.04 21.85
CA TYR A 14 10.25 8.90 20.97
C TYR A 14 9.34 9.23 19.77
N LEU A 15 8.24 9.94 19.99
CA LEU A 15 7.30 10.36 18.95
C LEU A 15 7.94 11.31 17.92
N LEU A 16 8.93 12.11 18.34
CA LEU A 16 9.65 13.05 17.44
C LEU A 16 10.65 12.35 16.51
N THR A 17 10.92 11.06 16.71
CA THR A 17 11.92 10.32 15.93
C THR A 17 11.35 9.47 14.79
N ALA A 18 10.02 9.42 14.65
CA ALA A 18 9.38 8.75 13.54
C ALA A 18 9.30 9.72 12.35
N CYS A 19 9.95 9.39 11.23
CA CYS A 19 9.84 10.14 9.99
C CYS A 19 9.12 9.28 8.95
N SER A 20 8.05 9.82 8.36
CA SER A 20 7.33 9.19 7.24
C SER A 20 7.57 10.00 5.98
N VAL A 21 8.10 9.36 4.94
CA VAL A 21 8.27 9.97 3.62
C VAL A 21 7.37 9.22 2.64
N THR A 22 6.47 9.94 1.97
CA THR A 22 5.64 9.39 0.90
C THR A 22 6.18 9.84 -0.44
N MET A 23 6.49 8.88 -1.31
CA MET A 23 6.95 9.11 -2.67
C MET A 23 5.87 8.64 -3.65
N PRO A 24 5.39 9.50 -4.55
CA PRO A 24 4.49 9.08 -5.62
C PRO A 24 5.24 8.17 -6.59
N GLY A 25 4.63 7.05 -6.97
CA GLY A 25 5.23 6.09 -7.87
C GLY A 25 4.79 6.27 -9.33
N GLY A 26 3.49 6.50 -9.56
CA GLY A 26 2.95 6.76 -10.89
C GLY A 26 1.44 6.50 -11.01
N ILE A 27 0.93 6.74 -12.22
CA ILE A 27 -0.46 6.47 -12.62
C ILE A 27 -0.42 5.47 -13.78
N LEU A 28 -1.27 4.44 -13.73
CA LEU A 28 -1.44 3.44 -14.77
C LEU A 28 -2.92 3.42 -15.19
N ASP A 29 -3.19 3.42 -16.49
CA ASP A 29 -4.58 3.47 -16.98
C ASP A 29 -5.35 2.19 -16.66
N ALA A 30 -4.70 1.03 -16.78
CA ALA A 30 -5.27 -0.26 -16.42
C ALA A 30 -4.18 -1.26 -15.99
N THR A 31 -4.52 -2.12 -15.03
CA THR A 31 -3.65 -3.23 -14.59
C THR A 31 -3.72 -4.44 -15.53
N GLN A 32 -4.79 -4.54 -16.29
CA GLN A 32 -5.01 -5.56 -17.31
C GLN A 32 -5.67 -4.89 -18.52
N PRO A 33 -5.24 -5.16 -19.77
CA PRO A 33 -5.91 -4.60 -20.95
C PRO A 33 -7.38 -5.00 -20.94
N ALA A 34 -8.26 -4.00 -20.92
CA ALA A 34 -9.68 -4.17 -21.14
C ALA A 34 -9.89 -4.45 -22.64
N ASP A 35 -9.71 -5.70 -23.06
CA ASP A 35 -9.93 -6.11 -24.44
C ASP A 35 -11.42 -5.97 -24.78
N ASN A 36 -11.82 -4.82 -25.35
CA ASN A 36 -13.11 -4.51 -25.99
C ASN A 36 -14.40 -4.98 -25.27
N GLY A 37 -14.32 -5.32 -23.99
CA GLY A 37 -15.39 -5.91 -23.22
C GLY A 37 -16.21 -4.86 -22.47
N GLN A 38 -17.52 -5.08 -22.39
CA GLN A 38 -18.38 -4.39 -21.44
C GLN A 38 -17.91 -4.74 -20.02
N TYR A 39 -17.52 -3.73 -19.24
CA TYR A 39 -17.14 -3.88 -17.83
C TYR A 39 -18.05 -3.02 -16.95
N GLN A 40 -18.26 -3.49 -15.72
CA GLN A 40 -18.97 -2.75 -14.69
C GLN A 40 -17.94 -2.23 -13.67
N ILE A 41 -18.01 -0.92 -13.38
CA ILE A 41 -17.25 -0.34 -12.28
C ILE A 41 -17.95 -0.70 -10.97
N LEU A 42 -17.24 -1.39 -10.09
CA LEU A 42 -17.74 -1.80 -8.76
C LEU A 42 -17.50 -0.72 -7.71
N GLY A 43 -16.49 0.12 -7.90
CA GLY A 43 -16.14 1.23 -7.01
C GLY A 43 -14.63 1.37 -6.81
N GLU A 44 -14.25 2.39 -6.05
CA GLU A 44 -12.85 2.64 -5.69
C GLU A 44 -12.39 1.68 -4.59
N ALA A 45 -11.22 1.08 -4.76
CA ALA A 45 -10.58 0.24 -3.75
C ALA A 45 -9.10 0.55 -3.59
N SER A 46 -8.55 0.14 -2.45
CA SER A 46 -7.13 0.25 -2.16
C SER A 46 -6.57 -1.06 -1.61
N GLY A 47 -5.29 -1.30 -1.88
CA GLY A 47 -4.55 -2.44 -1.39
C GLY A 47 -3.12 -2.05 -1.05
N GLN A 48 -2.50 -2.78 -0.12
CA GLN A 48 -1.21 -2.41 0.43
C GLN A 48 -0.31 -3.63 0.62
N SER A 49 0.97 -3.47 0.26
CA SER A 49 2.00 -4.46 0.54
C SER A 49 3.13 -3.83 1.35
N LYS A 50 3.55 -4.52 2.41
CA LYS A 50 4.48 -3.98 3.41
C LYS A 50 5.73 -4.83 3.51
N SER A 51 6.86 -4.15 3.65
CA SER A 51 8.18 -4.72 3.88
C SER A 51 8.82 -4.02 5.07
N THR A 52 9.21 -4.80 6.07
CA THR A 52 9.89 -4.27 7.26
C THR A 52 11.35 -4.67 7.23
N PHE A 53 12.22 -3.69 7.46
CA PHE A 53 13.64 -3.83 7.71
C PHE A 53 13.87 -3.66 9.21
N VAL A 54 14.56 -4.61 9.82
CA VAL A 54 14.94 -4.55 11.24
C VAL A 54 16.45 -4.71 11.30
N PHE A 55 17.17 -3.71 11.79
CA PHE A 55 18.64 -3.63 11.73
C PHE A 55 19.20 -3.85 10.30
N GLY A 56 18.50 -3.34 9.29
CA GLY A 56 18.89 -3.49 7.88
C GLY A 56 18.56 -4.86 7.26
N ILE A 57 18.03 -5.80 8.03
CA ILE A 57 17.60 -7.11 7.53
C ILE A 57 16.14 -7.01 7.06
N GLN A 58 15.92 -7.31 5.78
CA GLN A 58 14.59 -7.28 5.16
C GLN A 58 13.80 -8.55 5.50
N SER A 59 12.61 -8.39 6.08
CA SER A 59 11.70 -9.51 6.40
C SER A 59 10.98 -10.06 5.16
N SER A 60 10.56 -9.17 4.25
CA SER A 60 9.83 -9.51 3.03
C SER A 60 10.08 -8.46 1.95
N LYS A 61 9.89 -8.78 0.67
CA LYS A 61 9.87 -7.77 -0.39
C LYS A 61 8.44 -7.21 -0.53
N PRO A 62 8.27 -5.89 -0.69
CA PRO A 62 6.94 -5.35 -0.99
C PRO A 62 6.55 -5.83 -2.40
N ASP A 63 5.36 -6.40 -2.50
CA ASP A 63 4.82 -6.98 -3.73
C ASP A 63 3.65 -6.13 -4.24
N PHE A 64 3.87 -5.49 -5.38
CA PHE A 64 2.88 -4.68 -6.07
C PHE A 64 1.67 -5.48 -6.55
N HIS A 65 1.88 -6.72 -7.01
CA HIS A 65 0.79 -7.59 -7.45
C HIS A 65 -0.07 -8.03 -6.27
N ALA A 66 0.53 -8.27 -5.11
CA ALA A 66 -0.22 -8.55 -3.89
C ALA A 66 -1.11 -7.37 -3.48
N ALA A 67 -0.63 -6.13 -3.61
CA ALA A 67 -1.41 -4.93 -3.35
C ALA A 67 -2.58 -4.77 -4.33
N ILE A 68 -2.35 -4.99 -5.63
CA ILE A 68 -3.43 -5.00 -6.64
C ILE A 68 -4.47 -6.08 -6.32
N SER A 69 -4.02 -7.31 -6.07
CA SER A 69 -4.90 -8.45 -5.77
C SER A 69 -5.77 -8.18 -4.55
N GLN A 70 -5.20 -7.58 -3.50
CA GLN A 70 -5.96 -7.18 -2.31
C GLN A 70 -7.05 -6.15 -2.64
N ALA A 71 -6.73 -5.13 -3.45
CA ALA A 71 -7.69 -4.11 -3.84
C ALA A 71 -8.83 -4.70 -4.69
N VAL A 72 -8.51 -5.53 -5.69
CA VAL A 72 -9.50 -6.21 -6.55
C VAL A 72 -10.39 -7.16 -5.74
N ALA A 73 -9.78 -7.95 -4.85
CA ALA A 73 -10.50 -8.90 -4.01
C ALA A 73 -11.48 -8.22 -3.03
N SER A 74 -11.19 -6.98 -2.60
CA SER A 74 -12.07 -6.24 -1.68
C SER A 74 -13.47 -6.00 -2.23
N LEU A 75 -13.59 -5.85 -3.55
CA LEU A 75 -14.86 -5.66 -4.26
C LEU A 75 -15.27 -6.86 -5.11
N ASN A 76 -14.55 -7.99 -5.04
CA ASN A 76 -14.80 -9.18 -5.88
C ASN A 76 -14.84 -8.87 -7.40
N GLY A 77 -13.97 -7.94 -7.84
CA GLY A 77 -13.78 -7.62 -9.25
C GLY A 77 -12.71 -8.48 -9.91
N ASP A 78 -12.35 -8.10 -11.13
CA ASP A 78 -11.38 -8.82 -11.96
C ASP A 78 -10.10 -8.00 -12.21
N ALA A 79 -10.21 -6.66 -12.27
CA ALA A 79 -9.07 -5.78 -12.53
C ALA A 79 -9.26 -4.39 -11.91
N LEU A 80 -8.19 -3.58 -11.92
CA LEU A 80 -8.20 -2.16 -11.59
C LEU A 80 -7.96 -1.29 -12.83
N ILE A 81 -8.68 -0.18 -12.92
CA ILE A 81 -8.43 0.94 -13.85
C ILE A 81 -8.14 2.23 -13.06
N ASN A 82 -7.63 3.27 -13.74
CA ASN A 82 -7.28 4.55 -13.12
C ASN A 82 -6.34 4.40 -11.91
N VAL A 83 -5.37 3.50 -12.04
CA VAL A 83 -4.56 3.04 -10.92
C VAL A 83 -3.52 4.07 -10.55
N ARG A 84 -3.46 4.40 -9.27
CA ARG A 84 -2.45 5.27 -8.66
C ARG A 84 -1.67 4.46 -7.65
N TRP A 85 -0.35 4.63 -7.63
CA TRP A 85 0.45 3.99 -6.60
C TRP A 85 1.47 4.93 -6.00
N TYR A 86 1.72 4.73 -4.72
CA TYR A 86 2.69 5.48 -3.93
C TYR A 86 3.37 4.58 -2.92
N SER A 87 4.59 4.96 -2.55
CA SER A 87 5.37 4.24 -1.55
C SER A 87 5.56 5.15 -0.34
N THR A 88 5.19 4.65 0.83
CA THR A 88 5.40 5.32 2.11
C THR A 88 6.48 4.59 2.90
N THR A 89 7.55 5.31 3.22
CA THR A 89 8.66 4.81 4.04
C THR A 89 8.58 5.42 5.43
N ASN A 90 8.35 4.58 6.44
CA ASN A 90 8.36 4.96 7.84
C ASN A 90 9.68 4.52 8.47
N ASN A 91 10.48 5.47 8.94
CA ASN A 91 11.73 5.21 9.61
C ASN A 91 11.65 5.56 11.09
N TRP A 92 12.18 4.68 11.94
CA TRP A 92 12.29 4.89 13.38
C TRP A 92 13.78 5.07 13.72
N VAL A 93 14.16 6.22 14.28
CA VAL A 93 15.59 6.53 14.52
C VAL A 93 16.13 5.82 15.78
N ILE A 94 15.29 5.55 16.78
CA ILE A 94 15.72 4.96 18.06
C ILE A 94 15.88 3.44 17.99
N LEU A 95 14.99 2.77 17.26
CA LEU A 95 15.10 1.36 16.91
C LEU A 95 15.22 1.33 15.39
N PRO A 96 16.31 0.83 14.79
CA PRO A 96 16.56 0.88 13.35
C PRO A 96 15.60 -0.07 12.62
N VAL A 97 14.34 0.35 12.58
CA VAL A 97 13.20 -0.32 11.99
C VAL A 97 12.68 0.61 10.92
N THR A 98 12.77 0.16 9.69
CA THR A 98 12.24 0.89 8.53
C THR A 98 11.12 0.05 7.94
N THR A 99 9.93 0.62 7.79
CA THR A 99 8.82 -0.05 7.11
C THR A 99 8.54 0.67 5.82
N ILE A 100 8.61 -0.06 4.71
CA ILE A 100 8.22 0.42 3.38
C ILE A 100 6.85 -0.17 3.09
N THR A 101 5.88 0.69 2.81
CA THR A 101 4.52 0.33 2.42
C THR A 101 4.29 0.81 1.00
N VAL A 102 3.93 -0.10 0.10
CA VAL A 102 3.44 0.24 -1.23
C VAL A 102 1.93 0.21 -1.18
N THR A 103 1.30 1.31 -1.54
CA THR A 103 -0.16 1.42 -1.63
C THR A 103 -0.56 1.58 -3.09
N VAL A 104 -1.60 0.85 -3.47
CA VAL A 104 -2.23 0.91 -4.79
C VAL A 104 -3.69 1.26 -4.59
N GLU A 105 -4.16 2.25 -5.35
CA GLU A 105 -5.53 2.74 -5.36
C GLU A 105 -6.05 2.76 -6.79
N GLY A 106 -7.34 2.49 -6.99
CA GLY A 106 -7.96 2.56 -8.31
C GLY A 106 -9.40 2.09 -8.30
N ASP A 107 -10.04 2.18 -9.46
CA ASP A 107 -11.41 1.73 -9.65
C ASP A 107 -11.42 0.23 -9.99
N VAL A 108 -12.09 -0.57 -9.17
CA VAL A 108 -12.25 -2.00 -9.44
C VAL A 108 -13.33 -2.20 -10.49
N ILE A 109 -13.00 -2.98 -11.50
CA ILE A 109 -13.91 -3.37 -12.57
C ILE A 109 -14.18 -4.87 -12.55
N LYS A 110 -15.35 -5.25 -13.04
CA LYS A 110 -15.75 -6.63 -13.30
C LYS A 110 -16.16 -6.79 -14.75
N TYR A 111 -15.61 -7.80 -15.42
CA TYR A 111 -15.95 -8.09 -16.81
C TYR A 111 -17.31 -8.80 -16.87
N GLN A 112 -18.23 -8.30 -17.68
CA GLN A 112 -19.57 -8.89 -17.78
C GLN A 112 -19.60 -10.21 -18.56
N ASN A 113 -18.62 -10.43 -19.44
CA ASN A 113 -18.50 -11.64 -20.24
C ASN A 113 -17.16 -12.33 -19.97
N GLY A 114 -17.02 -13.00 -18.81
CA GLY A 114 -16.00 -14.03 -18.54
C GLY A 114 -14.59 -13.77 -19.09
N GLY A 115 -14.17 -12.50 -19.18
CA GLY A 115 -13.02 -12.05 -19.95
C GLY A 115 -11.72 -12.24 -19.18
N ALA A 116 -11.51 -13.46 -18.70
CA ALA A 116 -10.25 -13.91 -18.13
C ALA A 116 -9.72 -15.03 -19.03
N GLY A 117 -9.06 -14.63 -20.12
CA GLY A 117 -8.21 -15.51 -20.94
C GLY A 117 -8.93 -16.61 -21.72
N GLN A 118 -9.17 -16.33 -23.01
CA GLN A 118 -8.77 -17.29 -24.04
C GLN A 118 -7.45 -16.82 -24.64
#